data_AF-A0A085LVA3-F1
#
_entry.id   AF-A0A085LVA3-F1
#
_cell.length_a   1.000
_cell.length_b   1.000
_cell.length_c   1.000
_cell.angle_alpha   90.00
_cell.angle_beta   90.00
_cell.angle_gamma   90.00
#
_symmetry.space_group_name_H-M   'P 1'
#
loop_
_entity.id
_entity.type
_entity.pdbx_description
1 polymer ?
#
loop_
_entity_poly.entity_id
_entity_poly.type
_entity_poly.pdbx_seq_one_letter_code
_entity_poly.pdbx_strand_id
1 'polypeptide(L)'
;MPGDSGESFLVPVANRSSRTLIPLIRQYIRPGTTVMTDCWAGYRSLSREDYTHLRVNHSINFVHPDDPEVRTQTVESLWAQVKRSNKLRCGTRRSELDSYLCEFMWRRRLRPNEDPFDKILSDVARNWPPLPEEFWIAQVNCSVNHTRKNTPHY
;
A
#
# COMPACT_ATOMS: atom_id res chain seq x y z
N MET A 1 -0.04 -0.79 28.20
CA MET A 1 0.99 -0.60 27.17
C MET A 1 0.31 -0.72 25.83
N PRO A 2 0.20 0.33 25.00
CA PRO A 2 -0.33 0.15 23.65
C PRO A 2 0.75 -0.60 22.87
N GLY A 3 0.61 -1.92 22.80
CA GLY A 3 1.50 -2.76 22.00
C GLY A 3 1.42 -2.35 20.54
N ASP A 4 2.54 -2.47 19.83
CA ASP A 4 2.59 -2.38 18.37
C ASP A 4 1.40 -3.16 17.81
N SER A 5 0.44 -2.48 17.18
CA SER A 5 -0.72 -3.14 16.58
C SER A 5 -0.32 -4.10 15.44
N GLY A 6 0.95 -4.06 15.01
CA GLY A 6 1.47 -4.80 13.87
C GLY A 6 0.86 -4.35 12.54
N GLU A 7 0.04 -3.29 12.58
CA GLU A 7 -0.64 -2.74 11.42
C GLU A 7 0.37 -2.05 10.51
N SER A 8 0.20 -2.30 9.22
CA SER A 8 1.04 -1.75 8.18
C SER A 8 0.23 -1.56 6.91
N PHE A 9 0.72 -0.70 6.04
CA PHE A 9 0.17 -0.50 4.71
C PHE A 9 1.33 -0.26 3.73
N LEU A 10 1.07 -0.54 2.45
CA LEU A 10 2.02 -0.35 1.36
C LEU A 10 1.33 0.48 0.29
N VAL A 11 2.04 1.48 -0.23
CA VAL A 11 1.54 2.34 -1.31
C VAL A 11 2.54 2.33 -2.45
N PRO A 12 2.14 1.94 -3.68
CA PRO A 12 3.02 2.08 -4.82
C PRO A 12 3.25 3.57 -5.13
N VAL A 13 4.50 3.94 -5.33
CA VAL A 13 4.89 5.32 -5.66
C VAL A 13 5.64 5.37 -6.98
N ALA A 14 5.37 6.40 -7.79
CA ALA A 14 6.04 6.58 -9.07
C ALA A 14 7.55 6.83 -8.91
N ASN A 15 7.94 7.53 -7.84
CA ASN A 15 9.32 7.76 -7.47
C ASN A 15 9.45 7.95 -5.96
N ARG A 16 10.68 7.78 -5.46
CA ARG A 16 11.01 7.96 -4.04
C ARG A 16 11.37 9.40 -3.66
N SER A 17 10.92 10.43 -4.36
CA SER A 17 11.32 11.81 -4.03
C SER A 17 10.57 12.33 -2.78
N SER A 18 11.14 13.33 -2.10
CA SER A 18 10.46 13.99 -0.96
C SER A 18 9.12 14.58 -1.38
N ARG A 19 9.04 15.17 -2.58
CA ARG A 19 7.80 15.73 -3.17
C ARG A 19 6.69 14.69 -3.32
N THR A 20 7.04 13.42 -3.48
CA THR A 20 6.07 12.31 -3.54
C THR A 20 5.75 11.76 -2.14
N LEU A 21 6.77 11.55 -1.31
CA LEU A 21 6.61 10.83 -0.03
C LEU A 21 6.00 11.69 1.08
N ILE A 22 6.36 12.98 1.18
CA ILE A 22 5.87 13.86 2.25
C ILE A 22 4.35 14.05 2.17
N PRO A 23 3.73 14.32 1.00
CA PRO A 23 2.27 14.40 0.91
C PRO A 23 1.56 13.09 1.27
N LEU A 24 2.15 11.94 0.93
CA LEU A 24 1.59 10.64 1.29
C LEU A 24 1.63 10.42 2.82
N ILE A 25 2.74 10.78 3.47
CA ILE A 25 2.83 10.73 4.94
C ILE A 25 1.73 11.61 5.55
N ARG A 26 1.50 12.82 5.01
CA ARG A 26 0.43 13.71 5.47
C ARG A 26 -0.98 13.16 5.26
N GLN A 27 -1.19 12.43 4.18
CA GLN A 27 -2.47 11.83 3.85
C GLN A 27 -2.81 10.67 4.80
N TYR A 28 -1.84 9.83 5.13
CA TYR A 28 -2.08 8.58 5.87
C TYR A 28 -1.73 8.65 7.35
N ILE A 29 -0.87 9.58 7.78
CA ILE A 29 -0.38 9.69 9.15
C ILE A 29 -0.91 10.97 9.79
N ARG A 30 -1.59 10.82 10.92
CA ARG A 30 -2.18 11.92 11.67
C ARG A 30 -1.10 12.92 12.14
N PRO A 31 -1.30 14.23 12.00
CA PRO A 31 -0.44 15.24 12.63
C PRO A 31 -0.29 15.01 14.14
N GLY A 32 0.88 15.33 14.68
CA GLY A 32 1.29 15.10 16.06
C GLY A 32 1.84 13.68 16.33
N THR A 33 1.88 12.82 15.31
CA THR A 33 2.42 11.45 15.45
C THR A 33 3.94 11.45 15.43
N THR A 34 4.55 10.56 16.22
CA THR A 34 5.98 10.27 16.10
C THR A 34 6.25 9.39 14.89
N VAL A 35 6.99 9.93 13.92
CA VAL A 35 7.37 9.22 12.69
C VAL A 35 8.83 8.81 12.82
N MET A 36 9.09 7.51 12.71
CA MET A 36 10.45 6.94 12.75
C MET A 36 10.87 6.57 11.33
N THR A 37 11.99 7.12 10.85
CA THR A 37 12.53 6.79 9.52
C THR A 37 14.02 6.48 9.57
N ASP A 38 14.57 5.97 8.47
CA ASP A 38 16.01 5.99 8.26
C ASP A 38 16.55 7.43 8.09
N CYS A 39 17.87 7.56 7.97
CA CYS A 39 18.52 8.85 7.76
C CYS A 39 18.42 9.41 6.34
N TRP A 40 17.54 8.92 5.46
CA TRP A 40 17.46 9.37 4.07
C TRP A 40 17.07 10.85 3.94
N ALA A 41 17.77 11.57 3.06
CA ALA A 41 17.71 13.04 2.99
C ALA A 41 16.33 13.59 2.60
N GLY A 42 15.50 12.81 1.88
CA GLY A 42 14.18 13.27 1.48
C GLY A 42 13.15 13.31 2.62
N TYR A 43 13.47 12.75 3.79
CA TYR A 43 12.66 12.89 5.00
C TYR A 43 13.04 14.10 5.85
N ARG A 44 14.09 14.86 5.51
CA ARG A 44 14.55 16.01 6.32
C ARG A 44 13.49 17.08 6.54
N SER A 45 12.50 17.20 5.66
CA SER A 45 11.42 18.16 5.83
C SER A 45 10.36 17.73 6.85
N LEU A 46 10.32 16.46 7.28
CA LEU A 46 9.33 15.98 8.26
C LEU A 46 9.45 16.70 9.61
N SER A 47 10.65 17.08 10.03
CA SER A 47 10.86 17.86 11.26
C SER A 47 10.32 19.29 11.19
N ARG A 48 9.98 19.77 9.98
CA ARG A 48 9.36 21.08 9.74
C ARG A 48 7.85 20.98 9.60
N GLU A 49 7.30 19.78 9.61
CA GLU A 49 5.87 19.51 9.61
C GLU A 49 5.42 19.24 11.05
N ASP A 50 4.12 19.02 11.27
CA ASP A 50 3.55 18.68 12.58
C ASP A 50 3.85 17.22 13.00
N TYR A 51 5.10 16.75 12.88
CA TYR A 51 5.51 15.40 13.28
C TYR A 51 6.75 15.42 14.18
N THR A 52 6.77 14.53 15.18
CA THR A 52 8.00 14.24 15.92
C THR A 52 8.83 13.27 15.08
N HIS A 53 9.92 13.74 14.48
CA HIS A 53 10.74 12.92 13.57
C HIS A 53 11.92 12.29 14.32
N LEU A 54 11.88 10.96 14.49
CA LEU A 54 12.99 10.17 15.03
C LEU A 54 13.70 9.43 13.88
N ARG A 55 15.03 9.35 13.96
CA ARG A 55 15.86 8.85 12.85
C ARG A 55 16.81 7.78 13.33
N VAL A 56 16.82 6.64 12.66
CA VAL A 56 17.81 5.58 12.89
C VAL A 56 18.92 5.67 11.85
N ASN A 57 20.15 5.88 12.32
CA ASN A 57 21.31 5.88 11.46
C ASN A 57 21.92 4.47 11.35
N HIS A 58 21.47 3.71 10.34
CA HIS A 58 21.93 2.35 10.09
C HIS A 58 23.42 2.19 9.74
N SER A 59 24.14 3.28 9.42
CA SER A 59 25.60 3.20 9.22
C SER A 59 26.40 3.23 10.52
N ILE A 60 25.75 3.57 11.64
CA ILE A 60 26.40 3.75 12.95
C ILE A 60 25.76 2.83 13.99
N ASN A 61 24.43 2.69 13.99
CA ASN A 61 23.68 1.97 15.02
C ASN A 61 22.61 1.04 14.40
N PHE A 62 22.46 -0.16 14.96
CA PHE A 62 21.42 -1.13 14.56
C PHE A 62 20.06 -0.83 15.22
N VAL A 63 20.07 -0.17 16.37
CA VAL A 63 18.90 0.35 17.12
C VAL A 63 19.25 1.79 17.51
N HIS A 64 18.27 2.67 17.70
CA HIS A 64 18.59 4.03 18.15
C HIS A 64 19.33 4.00 19.50
N PRO A 65 20.46 4.71 19.63
CA PRO A 65 21.39 4.54 20.76
C PRO A 65 20.77 4.96 22.09
N ASP A 66 19.89 5.97 22.07
CA ASP A 66 19.32 6.57 23.27
C ASP A 66 17.91 6.06 23.59
N ASP A 67 17.27 5.35 22.65
CA ASP A 67 15.88 4.91 22.80
C ASP A 67 15.63 3.58 22.07
N PRO A 68 15.53 2.45 22.80
CA PRO A 68 15.33 1.13 22.20
C PRO A 68 13.95 0.96 21.53
N GLU A 69 13.00 1.87 21.77
CA GLU A 69 11.67 1.84 21.14
C GLU A 69 11.71 2.40 19.71
N VAL A 70 12.75 3.15 19.33
CA VAL A 70 12.91 3.68 17.97
C VAL A 70 13.47 2.60 17.04
N ARG A 71 12.58 1.92 16.32
CA ARG A 71 12.90 0.74 15.53
C ARG A 71 12.32 0.82 14.11
N THR A 72 13.19 0.76 13.10
CA THR A 72 12.81 0.63 11.69
C THR A 72 12.81 -0.82 11.20
N GLN A 73 13.29 -1.76 12.03
CA GLN A 73 13.46 -3.18 11.69
C GLN A 73 12.17 -3.86 11.21
N THR A 74 11.02 -3.50 11.79
CA THR A 74 9.72 -4.05 11.39
C THR A 74 9.39 -3.69 9.95
N VAL A 75 9.65 -2.44 9.55
CA VAL A 75 9.45 -1.96 8.17
C VAL A 75 10.43 -2.66 7.22
N GLU A 76 11.69 -2.83 7.62
CA GLU A 76 12.69 -3.54 6.81
C GLU A 76 12.31 -5.02 6.59
N SER A 77 11.85 -5.69 7.65
CA SER A 77 11.39 -7.08 7.59
C SER A 77 10.17 -7.23 6.68
N LEU A 78 9.19 -6.31 6.80
CA LEU A 78 8.04 -6.27 5.91
C LEU A 78 8.47 -6.11 4.45
N TRP A 79 9.38 -5.18 4.18
CA TRP A 79 9.89 -4.94 2.83
C TRP A 79 10.68 -6.14 2.27
N ALA A 80 11.42 -6.86 3.11
CA ALA A 80 12.10 -8.08 2.73
C ALA A 80 11.11 -9.18 2.31
N GLN A 81 9.98 -9.32 3.02
CA GLN A 81 8.93 -10.27 2.67
C GLN A 81 8.26 -9.91 1.33
N VAL A 82 7.92 -8.64 1.11
CA VAL A 82 7.35 -8.16 -0.16
C VAL A 82 8.29 -8.46 -1.34
N LYS A 83 9.58 -8.12 -1.20
CA LYS A 83 10.59 -8.39 -2.24
C LYS A 83 10.75 -9.88 -2.52
N ARG A 84 10.70 -10.73 -1.48
CA ARG A 84 10.76 -12.18 -1.63
C ARG A 84 9.57 -12.70 -2.43
N SER A 85 8.35 -12.28 -2.09
CA SER A 85 7.13 -12.66 -2.83
C SER A 85 7.19 -12.25 -4.30
N ASN A 86 7.72 -11.05 -4.59
CA ASN A 86 7.91 -10.59 -5.97
C ASN A 86 8.98 -11.42 -6.71
N LYS A 87 10.07 -11.79 -6.04
CA LYS A 87 11.14 -12.62 -6.63
C LYS A 87 10.65 -14.02 -6.97
N LEU A 88 9.83 -14.63 -6.12
CA LEU A 88 9.23 -15.95 -6.37
C LEU A 88 8.34 -15.98 -7.62
N ARG A 89 7.80 -14.82 -8.02
CA ARG A 89 7.00 -14.64 -9.24
C ARG A 89 7.83 -14.30 -10.48
N CYS A 90 9.16 -14.35 -10.39
CA CYS A 90 10.09 -13.92 -11.46
C CYS A 90 9.92 -12.44 -11.86
N GLY A 91 9.51 -11.61 -10.91
CA GLY A 91 9.18 -10.21 -11.14
C GLY A 91 7.72 -9.98 -11.51
N THR A 92 7.34 -8.71 -11.55
CA THR A 92 5.95 -8.27 -11.70
C THR A 92 5.91 -7.14 -12.72
N ARG A 93 4.93 -7.18 -13.64
CA ARG A 93 4.65 -6.05 -14.54
C ARG A 93 4.22 -4.85 -13.70
N ARG A 94 4.71 -3.64 -14.01
CA ARG A 94 4.39 -2.44 -13.24
C ARG A 94 2.89 -2.17 -13.11
N SER A 95 2.09 -2.53 -14.12
CA SER A 95 0.63 -2.40 -14.10
C SER A 95 -0.04 -3.26 -13.03
N GLU A 96 0.56 -4.39 -12.67
CA GLU A 96 0.00 -5.34 -11.70
C GLU A 96 0.53 -5.14 -10.29
N LEU A 97 1.53 -4.27 -10.11
CA LEU A 97 2.23 -4.11 -8.83
C LEU A 97 1.26 -3.78 -7.70
N ASP A 98 0.29 -2.90 -7.95
CA ASP A 98 -0.71 -2.51 -6.96
C ASP A 98 -1.56 -3.70 -6.53
N SER A 99 -2.09 -4.49 -7.48
CA SER A 99 -2.84 -5.72 -7.23
C SER A 99 -2.07 -6.71 -6.36
N TYR A 100 -0.77 -6.90 -6.63
CA TYR A 100 0.07 -7.81 -5.83
C TYR A 100 0.40 -7.27 -4.44
N LEU A 101 0.60 -5.96 -4.29
CA LEU A 101 0.78 -5.36 -2.97
C LEU A 101 -0.50 -5.49 -2.14
N CYS A 102 -1.67 -5.24 -2.75
CA CYS A 102 -2.97 -5.46 -2.11
C CYS A 102 -3.17 -6.93 -1.70
N GLU A 103 -2.89 -7.89 -2.59
CA GLU A 103 -2.97 -9.32 -2.28
C GLU A 103 -2.05 -9.72 -1.13
N PHE A 104 -0.81 -9.24 -1.14
CA PHE A 104 0.15 -9.49 -0.07
C PHE A 104 -0.33 -8.94 1.28
N MET A 105 -0.84 -7.70 1.30
CA MET A 105 -1.36 -7.07 2.51
C MET A 105 -2.63 -7.77 3.02
N TRP A 106 -3.50 -8.19 2.10
CA TRP A 106 -4.71 -8.95 2.44
C TRP A 106 -4.34 -10.31 3.06
N ARG A 107 -3.41 -11.07 2.47
CA ARG A 107 -2.94 -12.33 3.06
C ARG A 107 -2.33 -12.16 4.44
N ARG A 108 -1.61 -11.06 4.68
CA ARG A 108 -0.99 -10.77 5.98
C ARG A 108 -2.03 -10.56 7.10
N ARG A 109 -3.26 -10.15 6.75
CA ARG A 109 -4.35 -9.92 7.70
C ARG A 109 -5.17 -11.18 7.99
N LEU A 110 -4.91 -12.29 7.29
CA LEU A 110 -5.57 -13.56 7.56
C LEU A 110 -5.21 -14.07 8.95
N ARG A 111 -6.20 -14.63 9.65
CA ARG A 111 -5.97 -15.25 10.96
C ARG A 111 -5.24 -16.59 10.80
N PRO A 112 -4.53 -17.06 11.84
CA PRO A 112 -4.03 -18.42 11.86
C PRO A 112 -5.20 -19.41 11.63
N ASN A 113 -5.05 -20.29 10.65
CA ASN A 113 -6.04 -21.28 10.21
C ASN A 113 -7.22 -20.75 9.36
N GLU A 114 -7.23 -19.48 8.93
CA GLU A 114 -8.13 -19.06 7.86
C GLU A 114 -7.63 -19.59 6.51
N ASP A 115 -8.48 -20.31 5.79
CA ASP A 115 -8.21 -20.67 4.42
C ASP A 115 -8.32 -19.43 3.51
N PRO A 116 -7.28 -19.09 2.72
CA PRO A 116 -7.33 -17.91 1.86
C PRO A 116 -8.43 -17.99 0.79
N PHE A 117 -8.72 -19.16 0.25
CA PHE A 117 -9.73 -19.31 -0.80
C PHE A 117 -11.13 -19.04 -0.25
N ASP A 118 -11.48 -19.64 0.89
CA ASP A 118 -12.77 -19.38 1.53
C ASP A 118 -12.90 -17.91 1.97
N LYS A 119 -11.81 -17.34 2.48
CA LYS A 119 -11.81 -15.96 2.93
C LYS A 119 -12.01 -14.97 1.78
N ILE A 120 -11.36 -15.17 0.63
CA ILE A 120 -11.54 -14.26 -0.51
C ILE A 120 -12.96 -14.34 -1.06
N LEU A 121 -13.57 -15.53 -1.12
CA LEU A 121 -14.96 -15.69 -1.53
C LEU A 121 -15.92 -14.97 -0.57
N SER A 122 -15.71 -15.12 0.74
CA SER A 122 -16.48 -14.40 1.75
C SER A 122 -16.35 -12.88 1.61
N ASP A 123 -15.13 -12.37 1.38
CA ASP A 123 -14.91 -10.94 1.16
C ASP A 123 -15.58 -10.46 -0.15
N VAL A 124 -15.53 -11.23 -1.24
CA VAL A 124 -16.23 -10.89 -2.48
C VAL A 124 -17.74 -10.80 -2.25
N ALA A 125 -18.34 -11.83 -1.64
CA ALA A 125 -19.77 -11.86 -1.34
C ALA A 125 -20.22 -10.70 -0.44
N ARG A 126 -19.36 -10.28 0.50
CA ARG A 126 -19.64 -9.15 1.40
C ARG A 126 -19.59 -7.79 0.70
N ASN A 127 -18.65 -7.60 -0.23
CA ASN A 127 -18.48 -6.30 -0.91
C ASN A 127 -19.38 -6.17 -2.16
N TRP A 128 -19.71 -7.30 -2.80
CA TRP A 128 -20.65 -7.41 -3.91
C TRP A 128 -21.74 -8.41 -3.52
N PRO A 129 -22.67 -8.04 -2.62
CA PRO A 129 -23.78 -8.89 -2.30
C PRO A 129 -24.61 -9.13 -3.58
N PRO A 130 -25.21 -10.32 -3.73
CA PRO A 130 -26.15 -10.56 -4.82
C PRO A 130 -27.23 -9.48 -4.77
N LEU A 131 -27.61 -8.98 -5.95
CA LEU A 131 -28.70 -8.02 -6.06
C LEU A 131 -29.96 -8.64 -5.43
N PRO A 132 -30.71 -7.89 -4.61
CA PRO A 132 -31.98 -8.36 -4.09
C PRO A 132 -32.89 -8.82 -5.23
N GLU A 133 -33.73 -9.81 -4.97
CA GLU A 133 -34.58 -10.50 -5.96
C GLU A 133 -35.51 -9.54 -6.74
N GLU A 134 -35.72 -8.33 -6.21
CA GLU A 134 -36.55 -7.27 -6.79
C GLU A 134 -35.81 -6.23 -7.68
N PHE A 135 -34.50 -6.37 -7.91
CA PHE A 135 -33.76 -5.47 -8.81
C PHE A 135 -33.74 -5.99 -10.25
N TRP A 136 -34.50 -5.32 -11.12
CA TRP A 136 -34.44 -5.52 -12.57
C TRP A 136 -33.09 -5.06 -13.13
N ILE A 137 -32.40 -5.93 -13.87
CA ILE A 137 -31.24 -5.54 -14.67
C ILE A 137 -31.73 -4.65 -15.82
N ALA A 138 -31.54 -3.33 -15.70
CA ALA A 138 -31.72 -2.42 -16.82
C ALA A 138 -30.54 -2.60 -17.78
N GLN A 139 -30.74 -3.38 -18.84
CA GLN A 139 -29.78 -3.50 -19.93
C GLN A 139 -29.82 -2.19 -20.75
N VAL A 140 -28.94 -1.24 -20.43
CA VAL A 140 -28.75 -0.04 -21.25
C VAL A 140 -27.96 -0.44 -22.50
N ASN A 141 -28.68 -0.74 -23.58
CA ASN A 141 -28.10 -0.90 -24.90
C ASN A 141 -27.65 0.48 -25.42
N CYS A 142 -26.39 0.85 -25.16
CA CYS A 142 -25.78 1.98 -25.86
C CYS A 142 -25.28 1.49 -27.23
N SER A 143 -26.05 1.75 -28.29
CA SER A 143 -25.60 1.54 -29.66
C SER A 143 -24.56 2.61 -30.01
N VAL A 144 -23.28 2.24 -30.03
CA VAL A 144 -22.24 3.10 -30.60
C VAL A 144 -22.40 3.04 -32.12
N ASN A 145 -23.11 4.02 -32.70
CA ASN A 145 -23.07 4.23 -34.14
C ASN A 145 -21.62 4.58 -34.53
N HIS A 146 -20.90 3.60 -35.04
CA HIS A 146 -19.63 3.83 -35.72
C HIS A 146 -19.94 4.57 -37.03
N THR A 147 -20.04 5.90 -36.97
CA THR A 147 -19.81 6.69 -38.19
C THR A 147 -18.34 6.51 -38.54
N ARG A 148 -18.07 5.64 -39.53
CA ARG A 148 -16.80 5.61 -40.25
C ARG A 148 -16.42 7.05 -40.57
N LYS A 149 -15.35 7.56 -39.96
CA LYS A 149 -14.71 8.76 -40.48
C LYS A 149 -14.17 8.37 -41.85
N ASN A 150 -14.78 8.88 -42.91
CA ASN A 150 -14.13 8.95 -44.21
C ASN A 150 -12.84 9.74 -44.00
N THR A 151 -11.71 9.05 -44.01
CA THR A 151 -10.40 9.66 -44.25
C THR A 151 -10.39 10.17 -45.69
N PRO A 152 -10.20 11.47 -45.94
CA PRO A 152 -9.86 11.93 -47.27
C PRO A 152 -8.45 11.42 -47.57
N HIS A 153 -8.30 10.77 -48.72
CA HIS A 153 -7.00 10.67 -49.34
C HIS A 153 -6.59 12.07 -49.80
N TYR A 154 -5.57 12.63 -49.16
CA TYR A 154 -4.34 13.25 -49.72
C TYR A 154 -3.53 13.87 -48.58
#